data_AF-A0A6P6BJZ4-F1
#
_entry.id   AF-A0A6P6BJZ4-F1
#
_cell.length_a   1.000
_cell.length_b   1.000
_cell.length_c   1.000
_cell.angle_alpha   90.00
_cell.angle_beta   90.00
_cell.angle_gamma   90.00
#
_symmetry.space_group_name_H-M   'P 1'
#
loop_
_entity.id
_entity.type
_entity.pdbx_description
1 polymer ?
#
loop_
_entity_poly.entity_id
_entity_poly.type
_entity_poly.pdbx_seq_one_letter_code
_entity_poly.pdbx_strand_id
1 'polypeptide(L)'
;MGGSHSQTPRGREPAGERPPRPRETASGCKVKKYETQSLALDEHSQDEGTVISQISDISNRDGHATDEEKLASTSSGQKSAGAEVKGIEKETCQKMEKDGSSVPGLLESPMEKAPVSVACGGESPLDGICLSESDKTAVLTLIREEIITKEIEANEWKKKYEETRQEVLEMRKIVAEYEKTIAQMIEDEQRTSMTSQKSFQQLTMEKEQALADLNSVERSLSDLFRRYENLKGVLEGFKKNEEALKKCAQDYLARVKQEEQRYQALKIHAEEKLDKANEEIAQVRTKAKAESAALHAGLRKEQMKVESLERALQQKNQEIEELTKICDELIAKLGKTD
;
A
#
# COMPACT_ATOMS: atom_id res chain seq x y z
N MET A 1 -67.84 70.15 -14.56
CA MET A 1 -67.47 69.55 -13.26
C MET A 1 -66.11 68.92 -13.41
N GLY A 2 -65.20 69.25 -12.51
CA GLY A 2 -63.76 69.00 -12.64
C GLY A 2 -63.37 67.53 -12.54
N GLY A 3 -62.25 67.19 -13.18
CA GLY A 3 -61.57 65.92 -13.07
C GLY A 3 -60.07 66.14 -13.18
N SER A 4 -59.42 66.21 -12.04
CA SER A 4 -57.97 66.36 -11.88
C SER A 4 -57.25 65.07 -12.28
N HIS A 5 -56.23 65.16 -13.14
CA HIS A 5 -55.30 64.07 -13.40
C HIS A 5 -53.99 64.33 -12.65
N SER A 6 -53.80 63.64 -11.52
CA SER A 6 -52.52 63.52 -10.84
C SER A 6 -51.74 62.32 -11.38
N GLN A 7 -50.47 62.58 -11.69
CA GLN A 7 -49.47 61.63 -12.14
C GLN A 7 -48.97 60.76 -10.96
N THR A 8 -48.73 59.47 -11.22
CA THR A 8 -48.04 58.55 -10.32
C THR A 8 -46.76 58.04 -11.02
N PRO A 9 -45.60 58.00 -10.37
CA PRO A 9 -44.33 57.69 -11.03
C PRO A 9 -44.08 56.18 -11.14
N ARG A 10 -43.37 55.81 -12.22
CA ARG A 10 -42.97 54.44 -12.58
C ARG A 10 -42.03 53.84 -11.53
N GLY A 11 -42.43 52.69 -10.97
CA GLY A 11 -41.55 51.81 -10.19
C GLY A 11 -40.50 51.15 -11.08
N ARG A 12 -39.28 51.07 -10.55
CA ARG A 12 -38.08 50.49 -11.18
C ARG A 12 -38.00 49.02 -10.77
N GLU A 13 -38.05 48.09 -11.72
CA GLU A 13 -37.81 46.66 -11.43
C GLU A 13 -36.31 46.37 -11.21
N PRO A 14 -35.95 45.45 -10.31
CA PRO A 14 -34.58 45.05 -10.09
C PRO A 14 -34.12 44.00 -11.12
N ALA A 15 -32.91 44.21 -11.63
CA ALA A 15 -32.26 43.33 -12.60
C ALA A 15 -31.97 41.95 -11.99
N GLY A 16 -32.49 40.89 -12.61
CA GLY A 16 -32.15 39.51 -12.31
C GLY A 16 -30.69 39.19 -12.70
N GLU A 17 -29.94 38.66 -11.75
CA GLU A 17 -28.62 38.07 -11.96
C GLU A 17 -28.71 36.86 -12.91
N ARG A 18 -27.90 36.87 -13.98
CA ARG A 18 -27.69 35.69 -14.84
C ARG A 18 -26.62 34.78 -14.23
N PRO A 19 -26.78 33.44 -14.28
CA PRO A 19 -25.72 32.52 -13.89
C PRO A 19 -24.59 32.50 -14.95
N PRO A 20 -23.34 32.22 -14.55
CA PRO A 20 -22.21 32.21 -15.48
C PRO A 20 -22.25 30.98 -16.39
N ARG A 21 -21.87 31.17 -17.66
CA ARG A 21 -21.77 30.09 -18.65
C ARG A 21 -20.62 29.13 -18.32
N PRO A 22 -20.75 27.82 -18.56
CA PRO A 22 -19.62 26.88 -18.41
C PRO A 22 -18.54 27.18 -19.46
N ARG A 23 -17.27 27.23 -19.02
CA ARG A 23 -16.11 27.26 -19.91
C ARG A 23 -15.93 25.88 -20.54
N GLU A 24 -16.05 25.81 -21.85
CA GLU A 24 -15.71 24.63 -22.64
C GLU A 24 -14.20 24.38 -22.56
N THR A 25 -13.81 23.24 -22.00
CA THR A 25 -12.44 22.74 -22.13
C THR A 25 -12.33 21.98 -23.44
N ALA A 26 -11.59 22.55 -24.39
CA ALA A 26 -11.26 21.91 -25.65
C ALA A 26 -10.29 20.74 -25.39
N SER A 27 -10.82 19.53 -25.29
CA SER A 27 -10.03 18.30 -25.42
C SER A 27 -10.14 17.79 -26.85
N GLY A 28 -9.05 17.90 -27.60
CA GLY A 28 -8.95 17.49 -28.99
C GLY A 28 -8.98 15.97 -29.15
N CYS A 29 -10.16 15.42 -29.40
CA CYS A 29 -10.31 14.05 -29.91
C CYS A 29 -10.09 14.03 -31.42
N LYS A 30 -9.03 13.34 -31.88
CA LYS A 30 -8.78 13.04 -33.29
C LYS A 30 -9.88 12.12 -33.84
N VAL A 31 -10.72 12.67 -34.72
CA VAL A 31 -11.68 11.92 -35.54
C VAL A 31 -10.90 11.11 -36.59
N LYS A 32 -10.84 9.80 -36.43
CA LYS A 32 -10.55 8.88 -37.54
C LYS A 32 -11.82 8.75 -38.37
N LYS A 33 -11.74 9.13 -39.65
CA LYS A 33 -12.77 8.85 -40.65
C LYS A 33 -12.89 7.34 -40.81
N TYR A 34 -14.04 6.77 -40.47
CA TYR A 34 -14.44 5.46 -40.97
C TYR A 34 -15.63 5.65 -41.90
N GLU A 35 -15.41 5.09 -43.07
CA GLU A 35 -16.23 5.09 -44.28
C GLU A 35 -17.54 4.33 -44.03
N THR A 36 -18.63 4.90 -44.52
CA THR A 36 -19.98 4.36 -44.43
C THR A 36 -20.08 3.09 -45.27
N GLN A 37 -20.14 1.91 -44.63
CA GLN A 37 -20.61 0.70 -45.29
C GLN A 37 -22.03 0.37 -44.87
N SER A 38 -22.82 0.02 -45.88
CA SER A 38 -24.26 -0.11 -45.94
C SER A 38 -24.81 -1.15 -44.95
N LEU A 39 -25.91 -0.78 -44.28
CA LEU A 39 -26.74 -1.68 -43.49
C LEU A 39 -27.60 -2.53 -44.44
N ALA A 40 -27.37 -3.85 -44.46
CA ALA A 40 -28.35 -4.81 -44.91
C ALA A 40 -28.99 -5.42 -43.65
N LEU A 41 -30.25 -5.05 -43.39
CA LEU A 41 -31.11 -5.72 -42.43
C LEU A 41 -31.56 -7.02 -43.07
N ASP A 42 -31.29 -8.15 -42.42
CA ASP A 42 -31.92 -9.43 -42.76
C ASP A 42 -32.80 -9.84 -41.57
N GLU A 43 -34.09 -9.97 -41.84
CA GLU A 43 -35.08 -10.54 -40.95
C GLU A 43 -34.84 -12.06 -40.87
N HIS A 44 -34.63 -12.59 -39.66
CA HIS A 44 -34.94 -13.99 -39.41
C HIS A 44 -35.52 -14.18 -38.01
N SER A 45 -36.79 -14.55 -37.98
CA SER A 45 -37.55 -14.97 -36.80
C SER A 45 -37.49 -16.49 -36.62
N GLN A 46 -37.40 -16.93 -35.36
CA GLN A 46 -37.57 -18.30 -34.81
C GLN A 46 -36.39 -19.25 -35.13
N ASP A 47 -35.86 -20.09 -34.23
CA ASP A 47 -36.48 -20.84 -33.13
C ASP A 47 -35.39 -21.41 -32.17
N GLU A 48 -35.78 -21.62 -30.92
CA GLU A 48 -35.33 -22.59 -29.89
C GLU A 48 -33.90 -23.19 -29.85
N GLY A 49 -33.31 -23.12 -28.65
CA GLY A 49 -32.73 -24.30 -28.00
C GLY A 49 -31.28 -24.68 -28.34
N THR A 50 -30.41 -24.58 -27.32
CA THR A 50 -29.07 -25.20 -27.17
C THR A 50 -27.92 -24.19 -27.20
N VAL A 51 -26.98 -24.41 -26.29
CA VAL A 51 -25.72 -23.67 -26.07
C VAL A 51 -25.83 -22.42 -25.19
N ILE A 52 -25.91 -22.63 -23.87
CA ILE A 52 -24.90 -22.21 -22.88
C ILE A 52 -25.11 -23.12 -21.65
N SER A 53 -24.59 -24.34 -21.73
CA SER A 53 -24.25 -25.15 -20.56
C SER A 53 -22.74 -25.19 -20.49
N GLN A 54 -22.13 -24.17 -19.89
CA GLN A 54 -20.76 -24.26 -19.40
C GLN A 54 -20.49 -23.13 -18.42
N ILE A 55 -20.00 -23.53 -17.23
CA ILE A 55 -19.51 -22.74 -16.11
C ILE A 55 -20.55 -22.44 -15.01
N SER A 56 -21.01 -23.52 -14.37
CA SER A 56 -21.11 -23.63 -12.91
C SER A 56 -20.98 -25.10 -12.57
N ASP A 57 -19.87 -25.46 -11.91
CA ASP A 57 -19.72 -26.58 -10.96
C ASP A 57 -18.26 -27.05 -10.90
N ILE A 58 -17.47 -26.46 -10.00
CA ILE A 58 -16.33 -27.16 -9.41
C ILE A 58 -16.64 -27.30 -7.93
N SER A 59 -17.21 -28.47 -7.63
CA SER A 59 -17.43 -29.02 -6.31
C SER A 59 -16.11 -29.23 -5.55
N ASN A 60 -16.17 -28.93 -4.26
CA ASN A 60 -15.34 -29.40 -3.15
C ASN A 60 -14.20 -30.36 -3.49
N ARG A 61 -12.96 -29.93 -3.21
CA ARG A 61 -11.91 -30.85 -2.78
C ARG A 61 -11.50 -30.53 -1.36
N ASP A 62 -12.03 -31.35 -0.45
CA ASP A 62 -11.43 -31.68 0.83
C ASP A 62 -9.97 -32.08 0.61
N GLY A 63 -9.08 -31.45 1.38
CA GLY A 63 -7.65 -31.72 1.40
C GLY A 63 -7.15 -31.48 2.81
N HIS A 64 -7.01 -32.58 3.55
CA HIS A 64 -6.47 -32.65 4.90
C HIS A 64 -5.21 -31.78 5.07
N ALA A 65 -5.25 -30.85 6.03
CA ALA A 65 -4.05 -30.30 6.66
C ALA A 65 -4.03 -30.78 8.11
N THR A 66 -2.96 -31.49 8.41
CA THR A 66 -2.59 -32.09 9.68
C THR A 66 -2.46 -31.03 10.79
N ASP A 67 -3.06 -31.36 11.94
CA ASP A 67 -2.73 -30.85 13.27
C ASP A 67 -1.26 -31.18 13.58
N GLU A 68 -0.41 -30.16 13.75
CA GLU A 68 0.67 -30.14 14.74
C GLU A 68 1.04 -28.68 15.07
N GLU A 69 0.97 -28.37 16.37
CA GLU A 69 1.83 -27.49 17.18
C GLU A 69 1.06 -26.58 18.15
N LYS A 70 0.75 -27.16 19.30
CA LYS A 70 0.73 -26.48 20.59
C LYS A 70 2.17 -26.13 20.99
N LEU A 71 2.48 -24.86 21.24
CA LEU A 71 3.32 -24.49 22.38
C LEU A 71 2.84 -23.18 23.04
N ALA A 72 2.43 -23.36 24.29
CA ALA A 72 2.40 -22.46 25.44
C ALA A 72 2.50 -20.92 25.23
N SER A 73 1.50 -20.23 25.77
CA SER A 73 1.75 -19.04 26.60
C SER A 73 0.68 -18.91 27.67
N THR A 74 0.97 -19.51 28.82
CA THR A 74 0.39 -19.18 30.13
C THR A 74 1.37 -18.23 30.82
N SER A 75 0.94 -17.03 31.22
CA SER A 75 1.03 -16.59 32.62
C SER A 75 0.62 -15.11 32.77
N SER A 76 -0.28 -14.93 33.73
CA SER A 76 -0.57 -13.73 34.51
C SER A 76 0.63 -12.85 34.88
N GLY A 77 0.39 -11.56 35.13
CA GLY A 77 1.20 -10.83 36.11
C GLY A 77 1.35 -9.33 35.90
N GLN A 78 0.42 -8.59 36.49
CA GLN A 78 0.48 -7.22 37.03
C GLN A 78 1.82 -6.43 37.05
N LYS A 79 1.70 -5.15 36.63
CA LYS A 79 1.97 -3.91 37.42
C LYS A 79 3.42 -3.64 37.89
N SER A 80 4.06 -2.63 37.31
CA SER A 80 4.16 -1.25 37.87
C SER A 80 5.20 -0.43 37.10
N ALA A 81 4.83 0.81 36.83
CA ALA A 81 5.67 1.82 36.20
C ALA A 81 6.79 2.27 37.16
N GLY A 82 7.99 2.44 36.61
CA GLY A 82 9.07 3.19 37.23
C GLY A 82 9.05 4.66 36.80
N ALA A 83 9.29 5.54 37.77
CA ALA A 83 9.89 6.88 37.71
C ALA A 83 9.81 7.38 39.18
N GLU A 84 10.81 7.93 39.83
CA GLU A 84 11.77 8.96 39.45
C GLU A 84 12.99 8.86 40.38
N VAL A 85 14.20 9.16 39.91
CA VAL A 85 15.23 9.80 40.75
C VAL A 85 16.00 10.82 39.91
N LYS A 86 15.80 12.09 40.29
CA LYS A 86 16.60 13.26 39.94
C LYS A 86 18.03 13.10 40.48
N GLY A 87 19.00 13.54 39.69
CA GLY A 87 20.40 13.62 40.10
C GLY A 87 20.67 14.62 41.22
N ILE A 88 21.88 14.53 41.77
CA ILE A 88 22.69 15.61 42.35
C ILE A 88 24.16 15.20 42.19
N GLU A 89 24.95 16.21 41.84
CA GLU A 89 26.40 16.27 41.61
C GLU A 89 27.23 15.82 42.82
N LYS A 90 28.45 15.30 42.59
CA LYS A 90 29.69 15.97 43.01
C LYS A 90 30.97 15.25 42.58
N GLU A 91 31.93 16.11 42.28
CA GLU A 91 33.34 15.94 41.94
C GLU A 91 34.10 14.83 42.70
N THR A 92 35.07 14.21 42.02
CA THR A 92 36.51 14.44 42.30
C THR A 92 37.33 13.80 41.19
N CYS A 93 37.92 14.64 40.35
CA CYS A 93 39.07 14.30 39.53
C CYS A 93 40.30 14.15 40.43
N GLN A 94 41.01 13.01 40.36
CA GLN A 94 42.44 13.01 40.66
C GLN A 94 43.22 12.42 39.50
N LYS A 95 44.17 13.26 39.08
CA LYS A 95 45.10 13.18 37.97
C LYS A 95 46.23 12.24 38.39
N MET A 96 46.47 11.15 37.66
CA MET A 96 47.76 10.44 37.74
C MET A 96 48.74 11.17 36.84
N GLU A 97 49.72 11.83 37.44
CA GLU A 97 50.92 12.26 36.74
C GLU A 97 51.97 11.16 36.76
N LYS A 98 52.66 11.07 35.63
CA LYS A 98 53.73 10.16 35.29
C LYS A 98 54.96 11.02 35.04
N ASP A 99 56.00 10.80 35.80
CA ASP A 99 57.44 11.00 35.51
C ASP A 99 58.18 10.73 36.83
N GLY A 100 59.35 10.12 36.92
CA GLY A 100 60.41 9.96 35.94
C GLY A 100 61.73 10.22 36.70
N SER A 101 62.56 9.18 36.82
CA SER A 101 64.02 9.21 37.06
C SER A 101 64.59 10.02 38.25
N SER A 102 65.25 9.33 39.19
CA SER A 102 66.73 9.38 39.34
C SER A 102 67.22 8.60 40.59
N VAL A 103 68.25 7.79 40.35
CA VAL A 103 69.15 7.12 41.32
C VAL A 103 70.00 8.19 42.04
N PRO A 104 70.31 8.07 43.35
CA PRO A 104 71.52 7.38 43.85
C PRO A 104 71.23 6.53 45.13
N GLY A 105 71.80 5.37 45.37
CA GLY A 105 73.24 5.09 45.48
C GLY A 105 73.56 4.73 46.95
N LEU A 106 74.47 3.77 47.16
CA LEU A 106 75.05 3.29 48.44
C LEU A 106 74.12 2.44 49.33
N LEU A 107 74.51 1.31 49.91
CA LEU A 107 75.85 0.87 50.32
C LEU A 107 75.87 -0.68 50.39
N GLU A 108 76.77 -1.29 49.63
CA GLU A 108 77.20 -2.70 49.71
C GLU A 108 78.02 -2.93 50.98
N SER A 109 77.92 -4.12 51.56
CA SER A 109 78.88 -4.64 52.55
C SER A 109 80.33 -4.55 52.06
N PRO A 110 81.34 -4.45 52.96
CA PRO A 110 82.10 -5.68 53.20
C PRO A 110 82.71 -5.83 54.61
N MET A 111 82.87 -7.11 54.96
CA MET A 111 83.87 -7.64 55.88
C MET A 111 85.26 -7.46 55.27
N GLU A 112 86.23 -6.88 56.01
CA GLU A 112 87.64 -7.25 55.86
C GLU A 112 88.47 -6.86 57.10
N LYS A 113 89.26 -7.84 57.55
CA LYS A 113 90.30 -7.74 58.58
C LYS A 113 91.64 -7.42 57.91
N ALA A 114 92.46 -6.56 58.52
CA ALA A 114 93.94 -6.65 58.48
C ALA A 114 94.56 -5.72 59.56
N PRO A 115 95.81 -5.99 60.01
CA PRO A 115 96.19 -5.89 61.42
C PRO A 115 96.89 -4.58 61.81
N VAL A 116 96.76 -4.22 63.08
CA VAL A 116 97.60 -3.20 63.73
C VAL A 116 98.93 -3.84 64.10
N SER A 117 99.99 -3.40 63.44
CA SER A 117 101.39 -3.66 63.77
C SER A 117 101.76 -2.96 65.08
N VAL A 118 102.00 -3.73 66.14
CA VAL A 118 102.73 -3.27 67.33
C VAL A 118 104.12 -3.91 67.28
N ALA A 119 105.10 -3.06 67.00
CA ALA A 119 106.50 -3.34 67.26
C ALA A 119 106.81 -2.82 68.68
N CYS A 120 107.11 -3.74 69.61
CA CYS A 120 107.89 -3.45 70.80
C CYS A 120 108.88 -4.60 70.97
N GLY A 121 110.16 -4.27 70.80
CA GLY A 121 111.25 -5.19 70.99
C GLY A 121 111.51 -5.48 72.46
N GLY A 122 111.93 -6.72 72.70
CA GLY A 122 113.03 -7.07 73.59
C GLY A 122 112.82 -6.84 75.08
N GLU A 123 112.53 -7.92 75.80
CA GLU A 123 113.48 -8.43 76.80
C GLU A 123 113.03 -9.80 77.32
N SER A 124 113.89 -10.80 77.08
CA SER A 124 113.90 -12.07 77.79
C SER A 124 114.42 -11.81 79.20
N PRO A 125 113.70 -12.24 80.24
CA PRO A 125 114.37 -13.07 81.24
C PRO A 125 113.67 -14.41 81.38
N LEU A 126 114.38 -15.48 81.00
CA LEU A 126 114.25 -16.76 81.65
C LEU A 126 114.65 -16.56 83.12
N ASP A 127 113.78 -16.92 84.06
CA ASP A 127 114.17 -17.75 85.20
C ASP A 127 112.99 -18.12 86.10
N GLY A 128 112.91 -19.41 86.45
CA GLY A 128 112.56 -19.76 87.82
C GLY A 128 111.10 -20.10 88.15
N ILE A 129 110.41 -20.92 87.35
CA ILE A 129 109.46 -21.88 87.94
C ILE A 129 109.92 -23.27 87.50
N CYS A 130 110.33 -24.10 88.47
CA CYS A 130 110.59 -25.52 88.26
C CYS A 130 109.25 -26.21 87.98
N LEU A 131 108.77 -26.09 86.74
CA LEU A 131 107.69 -26.90 86.20
C LEU A 131 108.32 -28.22 85.76
N SER A 132 107.89 -29.31 86.37
CA SER A 132 108.33 -30.66 86.01
C SER A 132 108.02 -30.94 84.53
N GLU A 133 108.71 -31.89 83.90
CA GLU A 133 108.42 -32.32 82.52
C GLU A 133 106.95 -32.73 82.33
N SER A 134 106.32 -33.23 83.40
CA SER A 134 104.87 -33.46 83.50
C SER A 134 104.03 -32.19 83.44
N ASP A 135 104.44 -31.08 84.06
CA ASP A 135 103.67 -29.82 84.09
C ASP A 135 103.66 -29.13 82.71
N LYS A 136 104.79 -29.16 81.98
CA LYS A 136 104.85 -28.68 80.59
C LYS A 136 103.95 -29.49 79.66
N THR A 137 103.90 -30.81 79.88
CA THR A 137 103.03 -31.71 79.14
C THR A 137 101.55 -31.46 79.47
N ALA A 138 101.21 -31.21 80.74
CA ALA A 138 99.86 -30.87 81.16
C ALA A 138 99.34 -29.56 80.56
N VAL A 139 100.17 -28.51 80.51
CA VAL A 139 99.81 -27.22 79.88
C VAL A 139 99.57 -27.37 78.38
N LEU A 140 100.41 -28.12 77.66
CA LEU A 140 100.21 -28.37 76.22
C LEU A 140 98.94 -29.19 75.94
N THR A 141 98.61 -30.15 76.80
CA THR A 141 97.37 -30.93 76.70
C THR A 141 96.14 -30.04 76.89
N LEU A 142 96.13 -29.17 77.91
CA LEU A 142 95.03 -28.21 78.13
C LEU A 142 94.87 -27.24 76.95
N ILE A 143 95.96 -26.72 76.39
CA ILE A 143 95.91 -25.85 75.20
C ILE A 143 95.34 -26.62 74.00
N ARG A 144 95.72 -27.89 73.80
CA ARG A 144 95.19 -28.74 72.73
C ARG A 144 93.70 -29.05 72.92
N GLU A 145 93.28 -29.36 74.14
CA GLU A 145 91.87 -29.60 74.49
C GLU A 145 91.02 -28.34 74.29
N GLU A 146 91.52 -27.17 74.68
CA GLU A 146 90.86 -25.88 74.43
C GLU A 146 90.76 -25.58 72.92
N ILE A 147 91.82 -25.81 72.14
CA ILE A 147 91.78 -25.67 70.68
C ILE A 147 90.74 -26.59 70.06
N ILE A 148 90.71 -27.88 70.45
CA ILE A 148 89.73 -28.85 69.97
C ILE A 148 88.31 -28.41 70.34
N THR A 149 88.09 -27.94 71.56
CA THR A 149 86.79 -27.45 72.03
C THR A 149 86.34 -26.23 71.23
N LYS A 150 87.23 -25.25 71.02
CA LYS A 150 86.96 -24.07 70.19
C LYS A 150 86.71 -24.42 68.72
N GLU A 151 87.39 -25.43 68.19
CA GLU A 151 87.18 -25.93 66.83
C GLU A 151 85.83 -26.64 66.70
N ILE A 152 85.40 -27.42 67.70
CA ILE A 152 84.06 -28.02 67.75
C ILE A 152 82.99 -26.92 67.83
N GLU A 153 83.12 -25.95 68.74
CA GLU A 153 82.19 -24.81 68.86
C GLU A 153 82.09 -24.03 67.53
N ALA A 154 83.21 -23.74 66.87
CA ALA A 154 83.22 -23.05 65.58
C ALA A 154 82.51 -23.86 64.48
N ASN A 155 82.73 -25.17 64.44
CA ASN A 155 82.06 -26.07 63.49
C ASN A 155 80.55 -26.18 63.77
N GLU A 156 80.14 -26.20 65.04
CA GLU A 156 78.72 -26.16 65.42
C GLU A 156 78.04 -24.85 65.00
N TRP A 157 78.69 -23.71 65.24
CA TRP A 157 78.18 -22.41 64.80
C TRP A 157 78.10 -22.30 63.28
N LYS A 158 79.10 -22.83 62.57
CA LYS A 158 79.10 -22.91 61.12
C LYS A 158 77.91 -23.73 60.61
N LYS A 159 77.67 -24.91 61.19
CA LYS A 159 76.53 -25.76 60.85
C LYS A 159 75.19 -25.05 61.10
N LYS A 160 75.00 -24.44 62.28
CA LYS A 160 73.78 -23.67 62.61
C LYS A 160 73.55 -22.51 61.63
N TYR A 161 74.62 -21.79 61.28
CA TYR A 161 74.55 -20.72 60.30
C TYR A 161 74.15 -21.24 58.91
N GLU A 162 74.74 -22.34 58.45
CA GLU A 162 74.39 -22.97 57.18
C GLU A 162 72.94 -23.46 57.15
N GLU A 163 72.44 -24.05 58.24
CA GLU A 163 71.05 -24.47 58.42
C GLU A 163 70.07 -23.28 58.33
N THR A 164 70.28 -22.23 59.12
CA THR A 164 69.44 -21.02 59.06
C THR A 164 69.53 -20.34 57.69
N ARG A 165 70.71 -20.34 57.05
CA ARG A 165 70.86 -19.82 55.68
C ARG A 165 70.00 -20.61 54.70
N GLN A 166 69.96 -21.94 54.83
CA GLN A 166 69.11 -22.78 53.98
C GLN A 166 67.62 -22.50 54.21
N GLU A 167 67.17 -22.36 55.47
CA GLU A 167 65.79 -22.01 55.80
C GLU A 167 65.36 -20.67 55.17
N VAL A 168 66.22 -19.64 55.25
CA VAL A 168 65.97 -18.35 54.60
C VAL A 168 65.88 -18.49 53.08
N LEU A 169 66.69 -19.35 52.47
CA LEU A 169 66.61 -19.62 51.02
C LEU A 169 65.30 -20.32 50.65
N GLU A 170 64.84 -21.30 51.42
CA GLU A 170 63.54 -21.94 51.17
C GLU A 170 62.38 -20.97 51.34
N MET A 171 62.42 -20.11 52.38
CA MET A 171 61.41 -19.06 52.57
C MET A 171 61.38 -18.08 51.39
N ARG A 172 62.56 -17.69 50.87
CA ARG A 172 62.64 -16.84 49.67
C ARG A 172 62.01 -17.49 48.44
N LYS A 173 62.18 -18.81 48.25
CA LYS A 173 61.51 -19.52 47.15
C LYS A 173 59.99 -19.47 47.31
N ILE A 174 59.48 -19.72 48.51
CA ILE A 174 58.04 -19.67 48.79
C ILE A 174 57.48 -18.27 48.50
N VAL A 175 58.15 -17.21 48.97
CA VAL A 175 57.75 -15.82 48.70
C VAL A 175 57.74 -15.53 47.20
N ALA A 176 58.77 -15.94 46.46
CA ALA A 176 58.82 -15.74 45.00
C ALA A 176 57.67 -16.44 44.27
N GLU A 177 57.28 -17.65 44.70
CA GLU A 177 56.12 -18.34 44.12
C GLU A 177 54.78 -17.65 44.46
N TYR A 178 54.64 -17.08 45.66
CA TYR A 178 53.46 -16.27 46.00
C TYR A 178 53.40 -14.97 45.21
N GLU A 179 54.53 -14.26 45.07
CA GLU A 179 54.61 -13.05 44.24
C GLU A 179 54.22 -13.35 42.79
N LYS A 180 54.71 -14.46 42.23
CA LYS A 180 54.33 -14.93 40.89
C LYS A 180 52.84 -15.24 40.79
N THR A 181 52.27 -15.91 41.79
CA THR A 181 50.84 -16.26 41.82
C THR A 181 49.97 -14.99 41.87
N ILE A 182 50.34 -14.02 42.71
CA ILE A 182 49.63 -12.75 42.84
C ILE A 182 49.71 -11.96 41.52
N ALA A 183 50.89 -11.88 40.90
CA ALA A 183 51.07 -11.20 39.61
C ALA A 183 50.20 -11.84 38.52
N GLN A 184 50.18 -13.17 38.44
CA GLN A 184 49.34 -13.91 37.48
C GLN A 184 47.85 -13.64 37.72
N MET A 185 47.38 -13.63 38.97
CA MET A 185 45.98 -13.34 39.30
C MET A 185 45.56 -11.93 38.84
N ILE A 186 46.42 -10.93 39.05
CA ILE A 186 46.15 -9.55 38.61
C ILE A 186 46.08 -9.48 37.08
N GLU A 187 47.02 -10.10 36.37
CA GLU A 187 47.02 -10.14 34.91
C GLU A 187 45.79 -10.88 34.36
N ASP A 188 45.37 -11.97 34.98
CA ASP A 188 44.19 -12.73 34.60
C ASP A 188 42.90 -11.94 34.82
N GLU A 189 42.78 -11.24 35.95
CA GLU A 189 41.65 -10.34 36.22
C GLU A 189 41.60 -9.19 35.22
N GLN A 190 42.73 -8.56 34.90
CA GLN A 190 42.79 -7.51 33.88
C GLN A 190 42.42 -8.04 32.50
N ARG A 191 42.94 -9.22 32.11
CA ARG A 191 42.65 -9.83 30.81
C ARG A 191 41.18 -10.21 30.67
N THR A 192 40.59 -10.80 31.72
CA THR A 192 39.16 -11.15 31.75
C THR A 192 38.28 -9.91 31.73
N SER A 193 38.62 -8.87 32.49
CA SER A 193 37.94 -7.56 32.48
C SER A 193 37.98 -6.89 31.11
N MET A 194 39.15 -6.84 30.45
CA MET A 194 39.27 -6.28 29.10
C MET A 194 38.48 -7.09 28.06
N THR A 195 38.43 -8.42 28.21
CA THR A 195 37.69 -9.30 27.31
C THR A 195 36.18 -9.12 27.49
N SER A 196 35.70 -9.05 28.73
CA SER A 196 34.28 -8.81 29.03
C SER A 196 33.86 -7.40 28.60
N GLN A 197 34.71 -6.39 28.78
CA GLN A 197 34.46 -5.02 28.31
C GLN A 197 34.32 -4.96 26.78
N LYS A 198 35.21 -5.63 26.03
CA LYS A 198 35.10 -5.71 24.56
C LYS A 198 33.82 -6.42 24.13
N SER A 199 33.48 -7.54 24.78
CA SER A 199 32.24 -8.26 24.51
C SER A 199 31.01 -7.40 24.80
N PHE A 200 31.01 -6.64 25.90
CA PHE A 200 29.94 -5.71 26.25
C PHE A 200 29.79 -4.58 25.21
N GLN A 201 30.90 -4.00 24.75
CA GLN A 201 30.89 -2.97 23.70
C GLN A 201 30.33 -3.52 22.38
N GLN A 202 30.73 -4.73 21.99
CA GLN A 202 30.21 -5.39 20.80
C GLN A 202 28.69 -5.61 20.90
N LEU A 203 28.21 -6.18 22.01
CA LEU A 203 26.77 -6.38 22.23
C LEU A 203 25.99 -5.06 22.23
N THR A 204 26.60 -3.97 22.72
CA THR A 204 25.99 -2.64 22.69
C THR A 204 25.84 -2.13 21.26
N MET A 205 26.88 -2.27 20.42
CA MET A 205 26.81 -1.89 19.01
C MET A 205 25.78 -2.73 18.25
N GLU A 206 25.73 -4.04 18.49
CA GLU A 206 24.75 -4.95 17.87
C GLU A 206 23.32 -4.57 18.29
N LYS A 207 23.10 -4.22 19.56
CA LYS A 207 21.80 -3.72 20.05
C LYS A 207 21.41 -2.41 19.35
N GLU A 208 22.31 -1.45 19.25
CA GLU A 208 22.05 -0.16 18.60
C GLU A 208 21.73 -0.35 17.10
N GLN A 209 22.46 -1.23 16.43
CA GLN A 209 22.18 -1.62 15.04
C GLN A 209 20.79 -2.24 14.90
N ALA A 210 20.43 -3.21 15.75
CA ALA A 210 19.11 -3.83 15.72
C ALA A 210 17.98 -2.82 15.99
N LEU A 211 18.18 -1.85 16.88
CA LEU A 211 17.23 -0.76 17.10
C LEU A 211 17.10 0.15 15.87
N ALA A 212 18.21 0.47 15.19
CA ALA A 212 18.17 1.26 13.96
C ALA A 212 17.39 0.54 12.85
N ASP A 213 17.60 -0.77 12.70
CA ASP A 213 16.92 -1.62 11.73
C ASP A 213 15.42 -1.73 12.05
N LEU A 214 15.06 -1.93 13.32
CA LEU A 214 13.66 -1.93 13.77
C LEU A 214 12.97 -0.60 13.42
N ASN A 215 13.59 0.52 13.78
CA ASN A 215 13.05 1.85 13.46
C ASN A 215 12.91 2.06 11.93
N SER A 216 13.81 1.50 11.13
CA SER A 216 13.72 1.56 9.66
C SER A 216 12.48 0.81 9.16
N VAL A 217 12.25 -0.39 9.66
CA VAL A 217 11.07 -1.20 9.32
C VAL A 217 9.79 -0.50 9.76
N GLU A 218 9.73 0.04 10.97
CA GLU A 218 8.57 0.78 11.49
C GLU A 218 8.21 2.00 10.63
N ARG A 219 9.23 2.75 10.17
CA ARG A 219 9.03 3.87 9.23
C ARG A 219 8.48 3.39 7.90
N SER A 220 9.06 2.34 7.32
CA SER A 220 8.61 1.79 6.03
C SER A 220 7.18 1.23 6.09
N LEU A 221 6.81 0.63 7.22
CA LEU A 221 5.48 0.11 7.48
C LEU A 221 4.46 1.25 7.61
N SER A 222 4.81 2.32 8.32
CA SER A 222 3.97 3.52 8.43
C SER A 222 3.71 4.16 7.06
N ASP A 223 4.73 4.21 6.20
CA ASP A 223 4.59 4.67 4.82
C ASP A 223 3.71 3.75 3.96
N LEU A 224 3.82 2.43 4.14
CA LEU A 224 2.97 1.46 3.48
C LEU A 224 1.49 1.66 3.88
N PHE A 225 1.20 1.83 5.17
CA PHE A 225 -0.16 2.12 5.65
C PHE A 225 -0.72 3.41 5.06
N ARG A 226 0.08 4.48 5.01
CA ARG A 226 -0.33 5.74 4.39
C ARG A 226 -0.65 5.57 2.90
N ARG A 227 0.18 4.83 2.15
CA ARG A 227 -0.08 4.52 0.73
C ARG A 227 -1.33 3.67 0.55
N TYR A 228 -1.54 2.69 1.42
CA TYR A 228 -2.70 1.83 1.40
C TYR A 228 -3.99 2.62 1.63
N GLU A 229 -4.05 3.47 2.68
CA GLU A 229 -5.24 4.29 2.94
C GLU A 229 -5.51 5.28 1.81
N ASN A 230 -4.47 5.87 1.21
CA ASN A 230 -4.63 6.71 0.01
C ASN A 230 -5.23 5.91 -1.16
N LEU A 231 -4.70 4.72 -1.45
CA LEU A 231 -5.20 3.87 -2.53
C LEU A 231 -6.64 3.44 -2.27
N LYS A 232 -6.96 3.07 -1.04
CA LYS A 232 -8.32 2.75 -0.59
C LYS A 232 -9.28 3.91 -0.86
N GLY A 233 -8.89 5.14 -0.51
CA GLY A 233 -9.68 6.34 -0.83
C GLY A 233 -9.90 6.56 -2.32
N VAL A 234 -8.87 6.34 -3.15
CA VAL A 234 -9.00 6.41 -4.63
C VAL A 234 -9.95 5.34 -5.15
N LEU A 235 -9.86 4.10 -4.65
CA LEU A 235 -10.75 3.00 -5.03
C LEU A 235 -12.21 3.27 -4.64
N GLU A 236 -12.45 3.83 -3.45
CA GLU A 236 -13.78 4.28 -3.04
C GLU A 236 -14.32 5.37 -3.96
N GLY A 237 -13.46 6.28 -4.43
CA GLY A 237 -13.79 7.27 -5.45
C GLY A 237 -14.20 6.64 -6.78
N PHE A 238 -13.45 5.66 -7.26
CA PHE A 238 -13.80 4.93 -8.48
C PHE A 238 -15.10 4.16 -8.37
N LYS A 239 -15.39 3.54 -7.22
CA LYS A 239 -16.68 2.87 -6.97
C LYS A 239 -17.86 3.84 -7.07
N LYS A 240 -17.76 5.00 -6.42
CA LYS A 240 -18.79 6.06 -6.51
C LYS A 240 -18.97 6.55 -7.95
N ASN A 241 -17.87 6.70 -8.70
CA ASN A 241 -17.93 7.10 -10.11
C ASN A 241 -18.60 6.03 -10.98
N GLU A 242 -18.28 4.75 -10.78
CA GLU A 242 -18.91 3.62 -11.47
C GLU A 242 -20.42 3.60 -11.22
N GLU A 243 -20.86 3.78 -9.97
CA GLU A 243 -22.28 3.88 -9.61
C GLU A 243 -22.99 5.04 -10.30
N ALA A 244 -22.35 6.22 -10.34
CA ALA A 244 -22.88 7.39 -11.03
C ALA A 244 -23.03 7.16 -12.54
N LEU A 245 -22.03 6.55 -13.18
CA LEU A 245 -22.06 6.20 -14.60
C LEU A 245 -23.11 5.14 -14.90
N LYS A 246 -23.26 4.11 -14.06
CA LYS A 246 -24.32 3.11 -14.18
C LYS A 246 -25.70 3.74 -14.11
N LYS A 247 -25.93 4.63 -13.14
CA LYS A 247 -27.19 5.37 -13.02
C LYS A 247 -27.46 6.23 -14.27
N CYS A 248 -26.46 6.96 -14.75
CA CYS A 248 -26.57 7.77 -15.95
C CYS A 248 -26.93 6.94 -17.19
N ALA A 249 -26.30 5.78 -17.38
CA ALA A 249 -26.63 4.85 -18.46
C ALA A 249 -28.07 4.31 -18.35
N GLN A 250 -28.50 3.96 -17.13
CA GLN A 250 -29.88 3.53 -16.87
C GLN A 250 -30.90 4.62 -17.19
N ASP A 251 -30.63 5.86 -16.80
CA ASP A 251 -31.50 7.01 -17.10
C ASP A 251 -31.62 7.25 -18.61
N TYR A 252 -30.53 7.13 -19.37
CA TYR A 252 -30.58 7.22 -20.83
C TYR A 252 -31.39 6.08 -21.45
N LEU A 253 -31.19 4.84 -20.99
CA LEU A 253 -31.96 3.70 -21.47
C LEU A 253 -33.46 3.87 -21.21
N ALA A 254 -33.82 4.36 -20.02
CA ALA A 254 -35.22 4.64 -19.67
C ALA A 254 -35.83 5.71 -20.58
N ARG A 255 -35.08 6.79 -20.87
CA ARG A 255 -35.53 7.85 -21.79
C ARG A 255 -35.70 7.35 -23.22
N VAL A 256 -34.77 6.55 -23.72
CA VAL A 256 -34.88 5.97 -25.07
C VAL A 256 -36.13 5.10 -25.16
N LYS A 257 -36.37 4.22 -24.19
CA LYS A 257 -37.59 3.38 -24.16
C LYS A 257 -38.87 4.21 -24.10
N GLN A 258 -38.88 5.30 -23.34
CA GLN A 258 -40.04 6.19 -23.25
C GLN A 258 -40.33 6.87 -24.61
N GLU A 259 -39.29 7.37 -25.29
CA GLU A 259 -39.44 7.98 -26.61
C GLU A 259 -39.81 6.96 -27.69
N GLU A 260 -39.29 5.73 -27.63
CA GLU A 260 -39.69 4.63 -28.51
C GLU A 260 -41.19 4.30 -28.35
N GLN A 261 -41.68 4.20 -27.12
CA GLN A 261 -43.11 3.99 -26.84
C GLN A 261 -43.96 5.16 -27.36
N ARG A 262 -43.49 6.40 -27.17
CA ARG A 262 -44.16 7.60 -27.68
C ARG A 262 -44.25 7.60 -29.21
N TYR A 263 -43.16 7.23 -29.89
CA TYR A 263 -43.11 7.10 -31.33
C TYR A 263 -44.07 6.02 -31.84
N GLN A 264 -44.07 4.83 -31.22
CA GLN A 264 -44.98 3.74 -31.59
C GLN A 264 -46.45 4.16 -31.45
N ALA A 265 -46.81 4.82 -30.35
CA ALA A 265 -48.18 5.31 -30.16
C ALA A 265 -48.58 6.34 -31.24
N LEU A 266 -47.67 7.26 -31.57
CA LEU A 266 -47.90 8.25 -32.63
C LEU A 266 -48.03 7.59 -34.02
N LYS A 267 -47.18 6.60 -34.30
CA LYS A 267 -47.20 5.83 -35.55
C LYS A 267 -48.55 5.13 -35.73
N ILE A 268 -49.00 4.37 -34.73
CA ILE A 268 -50.29 3.67 -34.76
C ILE A 268 -51.43 4.65 -35.00
N HIS A 269 -51.47 5.77 -34.27
CA HIS A 269 -52.52 6.77 -34.43
C HIS A 269 -52.51 7.45 -35.82
N ALA A 270 -51.33 7.64 -36.43
CA ALA A 270 -51.23 8.17 -37.79
C ALA A 270 -51.69 7.14 -38.83
N GLU A 271 -51.30 5.87 -38.68
CA GLU A 271 -51.74 4.74 -39.51
C GLU A 271 -53.27 4.59 -39.45
N GLU A 272 -53.86 4.58 -38.26
CA GLU A 272 -55.33 4.52 -38.07
C GLU A 272 -56.06 5.69 -38.75
N LYS A 273 -55.49 6.89 -38.73
CA LYS A 273 -56.09 8.05 -39.41
C LYS A 273 -55.98 7.94 -40.93
N LEU A 274 -54.88 7.43 -41.45
CA LEU A 274 -54.71 7.18 -42.88
C LEU A 274 -55.69 6.10 -43.36
N ASP A 275 -55.85 5.02 -42.60
CA ASP A 275 -56.79 3.95 -42.93
C ASP A 275 -58.23 4.45 -42.97
N LYS A 276 -58.66 5.22 -41.96
CA LYS A 276 -60.00 5.85 -41.94
C LYS A 276 -60.23 6.78 -43.15
N ALA A 277 -59.26 7.63 -43.49
CA ALA A 277 -59.38 8.50 -44.65
C ALA A 277 -59.43 7.70 -45.97
N ASN A 278 -58.66 6.62 -46.07
CA ASN A 278 -58.69 5.72 -47.24
C ASN A 278 -60.03 4.99 -47.35
N GLU A 279 -60.61 4.54 -46.24
CA GLU A 279 -61.96 3.97 -46.18
C GLU A 279 -63.02 4.98 -46.63
N GLU A 280 -62.98 6.22 -46.13
CA GLU A 280 -63.89 7.30 -46.55
C GLU A 280 -63.75 7.60 -48.06
N ILE A 281 -62.52 7.67 -48.59
CA ILE A 281 -62.29 7.85 -50.03
C ILE A 281 -62.87 6.69 -50.83
N ALA A 282 -62.68 5.45 -50.36
CA ALA A 282 -63.24 4.27 -51.01
C ALA A 282 -64.78 4.31 -51.01
N GLN A 283 -65.41 4.69 -49.90
CA GLN A 283 -66.86 4.85 -49.77
C GLN A 283 -67.41 5.95 -50.70
N VAL A 284 -66.74 7.10 -50.77
CA VAL A 284 -67.15 8.18 -51.70
C VAL A 284 -67.04 7.73 -53.15
N ARG A 285 -65.96 7.02 -53.51
CA ARG A 285 -65.77 6.48 -54.87
C ARG A 285 -66.82 5.43 -55.23
N THR A 286 -67.16 4.52 -54.33
CA THR A 286 -68.20 3.50 -54.59
C THR A 286 -69.57 4.14 -54.73
N LYS A 287 -69.91 5.11 -53.87
CA LYS A 287 -71.15 5.88 -53.95
C LYS A 287 -71.25 6.66 -55.27
N ALA A 288 -70.21 7.40 -55.64
CA ALA A 288 -70.18 8.15 -56.90
C ALA A 288 -70.30 7.23 -58.13
N LYS A 289 -69.68 6.04 -58.10
CA LYS A 289 -69.85 5.02 -59.16
C LYS A 289 -71.30 4.52 -59.24
N ALA A 290 -71.95 4.25 -58.11
CA ALA A 290 -73.34 3.81 -58.06
C ALA A 290 -74.29 4.89 -58.59
N GLU A 291 -74.10 6.15 -58.18
CA GLU A 291 -74.86 7.31 -58.66
C GLU A 291 -74.66 7.53 -60.17
N SER A 292 -73.42 7.45 -60.65
CA SER A 292 -73.10 7.55 -62.08
C SER A 292 -73.77 6.45 -62.90
N ALA A 293 -73.76 5.20 -62.41
CA ALA A 293 -74.45 4.09 -63.06
C ALA A 293 -75.97 4.30 -63.11
N ALA A 294 -76.57 4.79 -62.02
CA ALA A 294 -77.99 5.11 -61.97
C ALA A 294 -78.37 6.24 -62.94
N LEU A 295 -77.59 7.32 -63.00
CA LEU A 295 -77.79 8.42 -63.94
C LEU A 295 -77.61 7.96 -65.40
N HIS A 296 -76.61 7.12 -65.68
CA HIS A 296 -76.38 6.57 -67.02
C HIS A 296 -77.54 5.67 -67.47
N ALA A 297 -78.09 4.85 -66.56
CA ALA A 297 -79.29 4.05 -66.83
C ALA A 297 -80.52 4.95 -67.08
N GLY A 298 -80.70 6.00 -66.29
CA GLY A 298 -81.77 6.99 -66.48
C GLY A 298 -81.67 7.73 -67.82
N LEU A 299 -80.45 8.17 -68.19
CA LEU A 299 -80.17 8.81 -69.48
C LEU A 299 -80.52 7.89 -70.65
N ARG A 300 -80.11 6.62 -70.60
CA ARG A 300 -80.46 5.64 -71.64
C ARG A 300 -81.97 5.45 -71.79
N LYS A 301 -82.70 5.40 -70.66
CA LYS A 301 -84.17 5.26 -70.68
C LYS A 301 -84.83 6.45 -71.37
N GLU A 302 -84.42 7.68 -71.04
CA GLU A 302 -84.96 8.88 -71.70
C GLU A 302 -84.53 8.99 -73.16
N GLN A 303 -83.28 8.63 -73.50
CA GLN A 303 -82.82 8.53 -74.89
C GLN A 303 -83.71 7.59 -75.71
N MET A 304 -83.97 6.38 -75.22
CA MET A 304 -84.88 5.43 -75.89
C MET A 304 -86.30 5.97 -76.05
N LYS A 305 -86.80 6.75 -75.09
CA LYS A 305 -88.12 7.38 -75.16
C LYS A 305 -88.17 8.48 -76.22
N VAL A 306 -87.14 9.33 -76.29
CA VAL A 306 -87.00 10.36 -77.33
C VAL A 306 -86.96 9.72 -78.70
N GLU A 307 -86.08 8.72 -78.91
CA GLU A 307 -86.00 7.98 -80.19
C GLU A 307 -87.34 7.35 -80.57
N SER A 308 -88.12 6.87 -79.61
CA SER A 308 -89.46 6.34 -79.86
C SER A 308 -90.47 7.41 -80.27
N LEU A 309 -90.44 8.58 -79.62
CA LEU A 309 -91.32 9.70 -79.94
C LEU A 309 -90.95 10.31 -81.31
N GLU A 310 -89.66 10.44 -81.61
CA GLU A 310 -89.17 10.90 -82.91
C GLU A 310 -89.64 9.99 -84.04
N ARG A 311 -89.56 8.66 -83.87
CA ARG A 311 -90.09 7.68 -84.83
C ARG A 311 -91.61 7.83 -85.02
N ALA A 312 -92.37 8.00 -83.94
CA ALA A 312 -93.82 8.20 -84.03
C ALA A 312 -94.19 9.53 -84.72
N LEU A 313 -93.42 10.59 -84.45
CA LEU A 313 -93.58 11.89 -85.09
C LEU A 313 -93.27 11.83 -86.59
N GLN A 314 -92.20 11.13 -86.99
CA GLN A 314 -91.88 10.87 -88.39
C GLN A 314 -93.01 10.12 -89.10
N GLN A 315 -93.56 9.08 -88.48
CA GLN A 315 -94.71 8.34 -89.02
C GLN A 315 -95.94 9.26 -89.20
N LYS A 316 -96.25 10.12 -88.22
CA LYS A 316 -97.35 11.08 -88.33
C LYS A 316 -97.12 12.11 -89.42
N ASN A 317 -95.90 12.60 -89.59
CA ASN A 317 -95.58 13.50 -90.70
C ASN A 317 -95.76 12.81 -92.05
N GLN A 318 -95.34 11.55 -92.20
CA GLN A 318 -95.58 10.77 -93.42
C GLN A 318 -97.08 10.60 -93.71
N GLU A 319 -97.89 10.28 -92.69
CA GLU A 319 -99.35 10.21 -92.82
C GLU A 319 -99.95 11.56 -93.26
N ILE A 320 -99.48 12.68 -92.70
CA ILE A 320 -99.92 14.03 -93.10
C ILE A 320 -99.51 14.33 -94.55
N GLU A 321 -98.28 13.99 -94.95
CA GLU A 321 -97.81 14.15 -96.33
C GLU A 321 -98.66 13.33 -97.30
N GLU A 322 -99.02 12.09 -96.96
CA GLU A 322 -99.92 11.24 -97.74
C GLU A 322 -101.33 11.81 -97.82
N LEU A 323 -101.90 12.25 -96.69
CA LEU A 323 -103.21 12.92 -96.66
C LEU A 323 -103.20 14.21 -97.50
N THR A 324 -102.13 15.00 -97.41
CA THR A 324 -101.97 16.23 -98.20
C THR A 324 -101.90 15.89 -99.69
N LYS A 325 -101.13 14.86 -100.08
CA LYS A 325 -101.11 14.37 -101.47
C LYS A 325 -102.49 13.97 -101.97
N ILE A 326 -103.27 13.23 -101.17
CA ILE A 326 -104.65 12.84 -101.53
C ILE A 326 -105.55 14.08 -101.68
N CYS A 327 -105.44 15.05 -100.77
CA CYS A 327 -106.16 16.32 -100.85
C CYS A 327 -105.77 17.11 -102.12
N ASP A 328 -104.48 17.23 -102.43
CA ASP A 328 -103.98 17.89 -103.63
C ASP A 328 -104.44 17.18 -104.91
N GLU A 329 -104.45 15.83 -104.92
CA GLU A 329 -105.01 15.04 -106.01
C GLU A 329 -106.51 15.27 -106.21
N LEU A 330 -107.28 15.40 -105.12
CA LEU A 330 -108.70 15.75 -105.15
C LEU A 330 -108.93 17.17 -105.69
N ILE A 331 -108.15 18.15 -105.23
CA ILE A 331 -108.19 19.53 -105.73
C ILE A 331 -107.85 19.56 -107.23
N ALA A 332 -106.82 18.83 -107.65
CA ALA A 332 -106.44 18.73 -109.07
C ALA A 332 -107.51 18.05 -109.94
N LYS A 333 -108.34 17.15 -109.37
CA LYS A 333 -109.51 16.55 -110.06
C LYS A 333 -110.70 17.52 -110.14
N LEU A 334 -110.92 18.35 -109.12
CA LEU A 334 -111.99 19.35 -109.08
C LEU A 334 -111.64 20.66 -109.82
N GLY A 335 -110.36 20.99 -109.98
CA GLY A 335 -109.90 22.15 -110.77
C GLY A 335 -109.82 21.91 -112.28
N LYS A 336 -110.18 20.72 -112.77
CA LYS A 336 -110.23 20.34 -114.20
C LYS A 336 -111.65 20.23 -114.76
N THR A 337 -112.65 20.67 -114.01
CA THR A 337 -114.01 20.87 -114.54
C THR A 337 -114.14 22.28 -115.07
N ASP A 338 -113.68 22.49 -116.30
CA ASP A 338 -114.17 23.49 -117.26
C ASP A 338 -114.19 22.82 -118.65
#